data_AF-A0A259CVK4-F1
#
_entry.id   AF-A0A259CVK4-F1
#
_cell.length_a   1.000
_cell.length_b   1.000
_cell.length_c   1.000
_cell.angle_alpha   90.00
_cell.angle_beta   90.00
_cell.angle_gamma   90.00
#
_symmetry.space_group_name_H-M   'P 1'
#
loop_
_entity.id
_entity.type
_entity.pdbx_description
1 polymer ?
#
loop_
_entity_poly.entity_id
_entity_poly.type
_entity_poly.pdbx_seq_one_letter_code
_entity_poly.pdbx_strand_id
1 'polypeptide(L)'
;MGHDVAVLKDGIESKVSLPQIIGANLTGAHILTDSELVSAHADGNTLFLDLRSSMQYRKGHIAGAVWTIRPHLLKAIQGHKGPIVCIAEDHIVAQGAYAQLATNGQNPQIYLCKNNLFPEPLDIVATPMVPPDSECIDYLFFVHDRHDGNKEAARRYLEWETGLVAQLDEQEKNMFSID
;
A
#
# COMPACT_ATOMS: atom_id res chain seq x y z
N MET A 1 -8.66 -9.90 -26.97
CA MET A 1 -9.69 -9.32 -26.08
C MET A 1 -10.65 -8.38 -26.82
N GLY A 2 -10.75 -8.40 -28.16
CA GLY A 2 -11.75 -7.60 -28.88
C GLY A 2 -11.64 -6.06 -28.76
N HIS A 3 -10.56 -5.51 -28.20
CA HIS A 3 -10.40 -4.06 -28.07
C HIS A 3 -9.84 -3.43 -29.35
N ASP A 4 -10.33 -2.24 -29.68
CA ASP A 4 -9.70 -1.35 -30.66
C ASP A 4 -8.40 -0.78 -30.06
N VAL A 5 -7.27 -1.15 -30.65
CA VAL A 5 -5.94 -0.81 -30.15
C VAL A 5 -5.13 -0.14 -31.25
N ALA A 6 -4.43 0.94 -30.89
CA ALA A 6 -3.53 1.66 -31.77
C ALA A 6 -2.12 1.71 -31.18
N VAL A 7 -1.12 1.72 -32.05
CA VAL A 7 0.29 1.92 -31.67
C VAL A 7 0.69 3.36 -31.99
N LEU A 8 1.35 4.03 -31.05
CA LEU A 8 1.88 5.37 -31.30
C LEU A 8 2.95 5.30 -32.39
N LYS A 9 2.71 6.00 -33.50
CA LYS A 9 3.69 6.11 -34.58
C LYS A 9 5.00 6.67 -34.04
N ASP A 10 6.11 6.03 -34.43
CA ASP A 10 7.49 6.33 -34.01
C ASP A 10 7.79 6.04 -32.52
N GLY A 11 6.84 5.49 -31.75
CA GLY A 11 7.06 4.99 -30.40
C GLY A 11 7.69 6.05 -29.47
N ILE A 12 8.81 5.69 -28.84
CA ILE A 12 9.56 6.60 -27.94
C ILE A 12 10.25 7.75 -28.68
N GLU A 13 10.42 7.66 -30.00
CA GLU A 13 10.96 8.75 -30.86
C GLU A 13 9.86 9.73 -31.32
N SER A 14 8.60 9.47 -30.92
CA SER A 14 7.49 10.37 -31.22
C SER A 14 7.68 11.72 -30.54
N LYS A 15 7.37 12.80 -31.27
CA LYS A 15 7.41 14.18 -30.75
C LYS A 15 6.13 14.60 -30.03
N VAL A 16 5.15 13.70 -29.94
CA VAL A 16 3.89 13.95 -29.25
C VAL A 16 4.16 14.06 -27.75
N SER A 17 3.61 15.10 -27.11
CA SER A 17 3.67 15.27 -25.67
C SER A 17 2.26 15.34 -25.10
N LEU A 18 2.09 14.75 -23.92
CA LEU A 18 0.88 14.89 -23.11
C LEU A 18 1.17 15.86 -21.96
N PRO A 19 0.15 16.55 -21.43
CA PRO A 19 0.29 17.26 -20.17
C PRO A 19 0.81 16.29 -19.11
N GLN A 20 1.94 16.64 -18.50
CA GLN A 20 2.40 15.87 -17.35
C GLN A 20 1.42 16.12 -16.22
N ILE A 21 0.65 15.09 -15.87
CA ILE A 21 -0.10 15.10 -14.61
C ILE A 21 0.96 15.02 -13.53
N ILE A 22 1.34 16.18 -12.98
CA ILE A 22 2.19 16.25 -11.81
C ILE A 22 1.39 15.54 -10.71
N GLY A 23 1.88 14.38 -10.28
CA GLY A 23 1.32 13.65 -9.15
C GLY A 23 1.24 14.54 -7.92
N ALA A 24 0.43 14.15 -6.95
CA ALA A 24 0.30 14.88 -5.70
C ALA A 24 1.69 15.20 -5.09
N ASN A 25 1.74 16.27 -4.29
CA ASN A 25 2.98 16.73 -3.64
C ASN A 25 2.72 16.80 -2.13
N LEU A 26 3.73 16.48 -1.32
CA LEU A 26 3.69 16.62 0.15
C LEU A 26 3.78 18.09 0.58
N THR A 27 3.27 19.02 -0.22
CA THR A 27 3.35 20.45 0.04
C THR A 27 2.66 20.77 1.37
N GLY A 28 3.45 21.30 2.32
CA GLY A 28 2.97 21.64 3.66
C GLY A 28 3.13 20.53 4.71
N ALA A 29 3.43 19.29 4.31
CA ALA A 29 3.72 18.22 5.25
C ALA A 29 5.12 18.41 5.86
N HIS A 30 5.24 18.21 7.17
CA HIS A 30 6.54 18.10 7.82
C HIS A 30 7.09 16.69 7.61
N ILE A 31 8.22 16.57 6.90
CA ILE A 31 8.91 15.29 6.70
C ILE A 31 9.97 15.15 7.78
N LEU A 32 9.81 14.15 8.64
CA LEU A 32 10.71 13.88 9.75
C LEU A 32 12.05 13.31 9.27
N THR A 33 13.11 13.79 9.89
CA THR A 33 14.42 13.13 9.94
C THR A 33 14.41 11.96 10.92
N ASP A 34 15.42 11.09 10.84
CA ASP A 34 15.60 9.99 11.77
C ASP A 34 15.66 10.44 13.24
N SER A 35 16.36 11.55 13.52
CA SER A 35 16.44 12.12 14.88
C SER A 35 15.11 12.64 15.39
N GLU A 36 14.28 13.23 14.52
CA GLU A 36 12.96 13.71 14.92
C GLU A 36 12.00 12.55 15.15
N LEU A 37 12.08 11.48 14.34
CA LEU A 37 11.31 10.26 14.57
C LEU A 37 11.63 9.65 15.94
N VAL A 38 12.91 9.50 16.27
CA VAL A 38 13.37 8.99 17.58
C VAL A 38 12.85 9.87 18.72
N SER A 39 12.97 11.18 18.58
CA SER A 39 12.48 12.14 19.59
C SER A 39 10.97 12.02 19.79
N ALA A 40 10.20 11.99 18.69
CA ALA A 40 8.74 11.88 18.74
C ALA A 40 8.26 10.55 19.36
N HIS A 41 9.05 9.48 19.24
CA HIS A 41 8.77 8.20 19.87
C HIS A 41 9.05 8.23 21.38
N ALA A 42 10.17 8.83 21.78
CA ALA A 42 10.56 8.97 23.19
C ALA A 42 9.55 9.82 24.00
N ASP A 43 8.88 10.77 23.37
CA ASP A 43 7.84 11.61 24.02
C ASP A 43 6.59 10.81 24.45
N GLY A 44 6.36 9.62 23.87
CA GLY A 44 5.30 8.68 24.28
C GLY A 44 3.84 9.13 24.05
N ASN A 45 3.61 10.33 23.50
CA ASN A 45 2.28 10.89 23.25
C ASN A 45 1.90 10.94 21.75
N THR A 46 2.77 10.42 20.90
CA THR A 46 2.60 10.41 19.44
C THR A 46 1.94 9.12 18.99
N LEU A 47 0.90 9.22 18.17
CA LEU A 47 0.33 8.07 17.47
C LEU A 47 1.12 7.81 16.19
N PHE A 48 1.76 6.65 16.12
CA PHE A 48 2.46 6.18 14.94
C PHE A 48 1.53 5.32 14.09
N LEU A 49 1.29 5.73 12.85
CA LEU A 49 0.53 5.00 11.86
C LEU A 49 1.49 4.40 10.83
N ASP A 50 1.56 3.08 10.75
CA ASP A 50 2.33 2.40 9.72
C ASP A 50 1.44 2.16 8.49
N LEU A 51 1.81 2.79 7.38
CA LEU A 51 1.08 2.76 6.11
C LEU A 51 1.73 1.84 5.08
N ARG A 52 2.78 1.12 5.46
CA ARG A 52 3.40 0.09 4.61
C ARG A 52 2.44 -1.09 4.47
N SER A 53 2.76 -2.02 3.56
CA SER A 53 1.92 -3.21 3.39
C SER A 53 1.83 -4.01 4.70
N SER A 54 0.70 -4.69 4.90
CA SER A 54 0.48 -5.54 6.07
C SER A 54 1.61 -6.54 6.30
N MET A 55 2.12 -7.15 5.22
CA MET A 55 3.21 -8.14 5.31
C MET A 55 4.54 -7.49 5.75
N GLN A 56 4.83 -6.26 5.32
CA GLN A 56 5.99 -5.52 5.79
C GLN A 56 5.85 -5.16 7.28
N TYR A 57 4.68 -4.68 7.70
CA TYR A 57 4.39 -4.39 9.11
C TYR A 57 4.56 -5.62 9.99
N ARG A 58 3.94 -6.75 9.63
CA ARG A 58 4.06 -8.03 10.36
C ARG A 58 5.51 -8.49 10.51
N LYS A 59 6.33 -8.28 9.48
CA LYS A 59 7.75 -8.65 9.47
C LYS A 59 8.60 -7.78 10.40
N GLY A 60 8.24 -6.51 10.57
CA GLY A 60 8.96 -5.59 11.45
C GLY A 60 8.41 -4.17 11.38
N HIS A 61 8.03 -3.61 12.53
CA HIS A 61 7.56 -2.23 12.68
C HIS A 61 8.00 -1.66 14.03
N ILE A 62 7.94 -0.32 14.17
CA ILE A 62 8.24 0.37 15.42
C ILE A 62 7.26 -0.08 16.51
N ALA A 63 7.76 -0.47 17.67
CA ALA A 63 6.95 -0.87 18.81
C ALA A 63 5.87 0.19 19.12
N GLY A 64 4.62 -0.25 19.28
CA GLY A 64 3.47 0.64 19.53
C GLY A 64 2.90 1.35 18.30
N ALA A 65 3.51 1.21 17.11
CA ALA A 65 2.90 1.69 15.88
C ALA A 65 1.66 0.86 15.51
N VAL A 66 0.64 1.52 14.98
CA VAL A 66 -0.62 0.92 14.54
C VAL A 66 -0.61 0.83 13.02
N TRP A 67 -0.77 -0.37 12.48
CA TRP A 67 -0.95 -0.55 11.04
C TRP A 67 -2.31 -0.05 10.59
N THR A 68 -2.35 0.67 9.47
CA THR A 68 -3.62 1.06 8.82
C THR A 68 -3.45 1.26 7.32
N ILE A 69 -4.58 1.22 6.62
CA ILE A 69 -4.70 1.48 5.19
C ILE A 69 -5.70 2.60 4.94
N ARG A 70 -5.71 3.16 3.73
CA ARG A 70 -6.55 4.31 3.35
C ARG A 70 -8.04 4.16 3.74
N PRO A 71 -8.72 3.02 3.52
CA PRO A 71 -10.12 2.85 3.93
C PRO A 71 -10.34 2.90 5.45
N HIS A 72 -9.33 2.54 6.25
CA HIS A 72 -9.40 2.47 7.71
C HIS A 72 -8.71 3.65 8.42
N LEU A 73 -8.06 4.54 7.66
CA LEU A 73 -7.19 5.59 8.19
C LEU A 73 -7.90 6.51 9.21
N LEU A 74 -9.12 6.97 8.90
CA LEU A 74 -9.87 7.84 9.82
C LEU A 74 -10.36 7.09 11.07
N LYS A 75 -10.61 5.78 10.95
CA LYS A 75 -10.96 4.94 12.09
C LYS A 75 -9.75 4.75 13.01
N ALA A 76 -8.55 4.60 12.45
CA ALA A 76 -7.31 4.41 13.22
C ALA A 76 -6.96 5.61 14.12
N ILE A 77 -7.38 6.83 13.74
CA ILE A 77 -7.15 8.05 14.53
C ILE A 77 -8.35 8.44 15.42
N GLN A 78 -9.43 7.66 15.42
CA GLN A 78 -10.67 8.06 16.06
C GLN A 78 -10.47 8.23 17.57
N GLY A 79 -10.74 9.43 18.09
CA GLY A 79 -10.60 9.76 19.51
C GLY A 79 -9.19 10.17 19.95
N HIS A 80 -8.18 10.02 19.09
CA HIS A 80 -6.84 10.56 19.34
C HIS A 80 -6.83 12.08 19.15
N LYS A 81 -6.12 12.78 20.03
CA LYS A 81 -5.99 14.26 20.01
C LYS A 81 -4.54 14.74 20.00
N GLY A 82 -3.58 13.82 20.02
CA GLY A 82 -2.15 14.12 20.06
C GLY A 82 -1.52 14.19 18.67
N PRO A 83 -0.19 14.36 18.61
CA PRO A 83 0.58 14.27 17.37
C PRO A 83 0.36 12.93 16.67
N ILE A 84 0.41 12.97 15.34
CA ILE A 84 0.30 11.80 14.47
C ILE A 84 1.52 11.78 13.55
N VAL A 85 2.19 10.63 13.48
CA VAL A 85 3.27 10.37 12.54
C VAL A 85 2.84 9.24 11.62
N CYS A 86 2.79 9.51 10.32
CA CYS A 86 2.52 8.51 9.30
C CYS A 86 3.84 8.00 8.73
N ILE A 87 4.09 6.70 8.87
CA ILE A 87 5.25 6.00 8.33
C ILE A 87 4.86 5.41 6.98
N ALA A 88 5.60 5.74 5.92
CA ALA A 88 5.39 5.14 4.61
C ALA A 88 6.74 4.90 3.91
N GLU A 89 6.79 3.94 3.00
CA GLU A 89 7.91 3.76 2.08
C GLU A 89 7.65 4.47 0.75
N ASP A 90 6.41 4.41 0.28
CA ASP A 90 5.96 5.01 -0.98
C ASP A 90 5.46 6.46 -0.78
N HIS A 91 5.93 7.37 -1.64
CA HIS A 91 5.59 8.79 -1.54
C HIS A 91 4.11 9.08 -1.87
N ILE A 92 3.51 8.32 -2.79
CA ILE A 92 2.09 8.48 -3.16
C ILE A 92 1.19 8.01 -2.02
N VAL A 93 1.57 6.93 -1.32
CA VAL A 93 0.88 6.48 -0.10
C VAL A 93 0.94 7.55 0.98
N ALA A 94 2.14 8.09 1.25
CA ALA A 94 2.32 9.17 2.22
C ALA A 94 1.45 10.40 1.90
N GLN A 95 1.42 10.80 0.64
CA GLN A 95 0.60 11.94 0.18
C GLN A 95 -0.89 11.69 0.32
N GLY A 96 -1.36 10.51 -0.07
CA GLY A 96 -2.77 10.15 0.06
C GLY A 96 -3.23 10.20 1.52
N ALA A 97 -2.42 9.67 2.43
CA ALA A 97 -2.69 9.71 3.86
C ALA A 97 -2.63 11.13 4.42
N TYR A 98 -1.60 11.91 4.07
CA TYR A 98 -1.48 13.31 4.47
C TYR A 98 -2.71 14.12 4.05
N ALA A 99 -3.08 14.04 2.77
CA ALA A 99 -4.22 14.78 2.22
C ALA A 99 -5.54 14.38 2.90
N GLN A 100 -5.78 13.08 3.08
CA GLN A 100 -7.00 12.60 3.74
C GLN A 100 -7.08 13.09 5.19
N LEU A 101 -5.99 13.03 5.94
CA LEU A 101 -5.94 13.50 7.33
C LEU A 101 -6.07 15.03 7.43
N ALA A 102 -5.37 15.77 6.55
CA ALA A 102 -5.43 17.23 6.49
C ALA A 102 -6.83 17.75 6.17
N THR A 103 -7.53 17.16 5.21
CA THR A 103 -8.94 17.50 4.90
C THR A 103 -9.89 17.20 6.07
N ASN A 104 -9.50 16.32 6.99
CA ASN A 104 -10.25 16.01 8.22
C ASN A 104 -9.73 16.77 9.45
N GLY A 105 -9.00 17.88 9.24
CA GLY A 105 -8.57 18.79 10.30
C GLY A 105 -7.39 18.29 11.14
N GLN A 106 -6.71 17.24 10.71
CA GLN A 106 -5.47 16.77 11.33
C GLN A 106 -4.25 17.41 10.67
N ASN A 107 -3.11 17.40 11.36
CA ASN A 107 -1.84 17.84 10.78
C ASN A 107 -0.76 16.78 11.02
N PRO A 108 -0.80 15.66 10.28
CA PRO A 108 0.15 14.58 10.50
C PRO A 108 1.54 14.96 9.98
N GLN A 109 2.56 14.49 10.69
CA GLN A 109 3.94 14.47 10.21
C GLN A 109 4.17 13.19 9.41
N ILE A 110 5.10 13.23 8.46
CA ILE A 110 5.42 12.09 7.59
C ILE A 110 6.82 11.62 7.88
N TYR A 111 6.99 10.31 8.07
CA TYR A 111 8.30 9.67 8.03
C TYR A 111 8.38 8.75 6.81
N LEU A 112 9.35 9.03 5.94
CA LEU A 112 9.62 8.22 4.75
C LEU A 112 10.69 7.18 5.06
N CYS A 113 10.25 5.97 5.38
CA CYS A 113 11.13 4.85 5.68
C CYS A 113 11.83 4.37 4.40
N LYS A 114 13.16 4.23 4.47
CA LYS A 114 13.97 3.72 3.35
C LYS A 114 14.27 2.25 3.56
N ASN A 115 14.00 1.42 2.55
CA ASN A 115 14.32 -0.01 2.56
C ASN A 115 13.74 -0.78 3.76
N ASN A 116 12.63 -0.32 4.35
CA ASN A 116 12.03 -0.92 5.56
C ASN A 116 12.95 -0.91 6.79
N LEU A 117 13.89 0.02 6.85
CA LEU A 117 14.80 0.21 7.99
C LEU A 117 14.38 1.42 8.82
N PHE A 118 14.63 1.32 10.12
CA PHE A 118 14.34 2.35 11.11
C PHE A 118 15.62 2.72 11.86
N PRO A 119 15.74 3.97 12.33
CA PRO A 119 16.91 4.41 13.08
C PRO A 119 16.91 3.85 14.51
N GLU A 120 18.11 3.54 15.01
CA GLU A 120 18.34 3.28 16.44
C GLU A 120 18.07 4.55 17.27
N PRO A 121 17.58 4.44 18.52
CA PRO A 121 17.37 3.24 19.31
C PRO A 121 15.91 2.75 19.28
N LEU A 122 15.18 2.90 18.17
CA LEU A 122 13.77 2.47 18.10
C LEU A 122 13.67 0.95 18.21
N ASP A 123 12.82 0.48 19.11
CA ASP A 123 12.51 -0.94 19.22
C ASP A 123 11.66 -1.40 18.03
N ILE A 124 12.17 -2.37 17.27
CA ILE A 124 11.46 -2.98 16.14
C ILE A 124 10.94 -4.35 16.54
N VAL A 125 9.63 -4.53 16.41
CA VAL A 125 8.94 -5.77 16.77
C VAL A 125 8.33 -6.43 15.53
N ALA A 126 8.30 -7.76 15.54
CA ALA A 126 7.64 -8.56 14.51
C ALA A 126 6.37 -9.18 15.08
N THR A 127 5.28 -9.09 14.34
CA THR A 127 3.97 -9.61 14.72
C THR A 127 3.41 -10.45 13.57
N PRO A 128 3.90 -11.69 13.36
CA PRO A 128 3.58 -12.48 12.17
C PRO A 128 2.08 -12.75 11.97
N MET A 129 1.27 -12.65 13.04
CA MET A 129 -0.16 -12.92 13.04
C MET A 129 -1.03 -11.67 13.32
N VAL A 130 -0.43 -10.49 13.49
CA VAL A 130 -1.15 -9.24 13.80
C VAL A 130 -0.69 -8.13 12.85
N PRO A 131 -1.61 -7.45 12.15
CA PRO A 131 -3.06 -7.67 12.07
C PRO A 131 -3.42 -9.07 11.50
N PRO A 132 -4.60 -9.65 11.78
CA PRO A 132 -5.02 -10.94 11.21
C PRO A 132 -5.29 -10.87 9.70
N ASP A 133 -5.24 -12.01 8.99
CA ASP A 133 -5.37 -12.05 7.52
C ASP A 133 -6.64 -11.38 7.00
N SER A 134 -7.74 -11.50 7.75
CA SER A 134 -9.04 -10.87 7.41
C SER A 134 -9.00 -9.34 7.41
N GLU A 135 -8.04 -8.72 8.12
CA GLU A 135 -7.85 -7.27 8.13
C GLU A 135 -6.83 -6.82 7.07
N CYS A 136 -5.97 -7.72 6.61
CA CYS A 136 -4.97 -7.52 5.56
C CYS A 136 -5.59 -7.54 4.16
N ILE A 137 -6.60 -6.70 3.94
CA ILE A 137 -7.30 -6.60 2.64
C ILE A 137 -6.44 -5.98 1.53
N ASP A 138 -5.23 -5.52 1.87
CA ASP A 138 -4.19 -5.10 0.93
C ASP A 138 -3.41 -6.29 0.35
N TYR A 139 -3.66 -7.52 0.81
CA TYR A 139 -2.92 -8.71 0.42
C TYR A 139 -3.83 -9.86 -0.04
N LEU A 140 -3.49 -10.48 -1.18
CA LEU A 140 -4.24 -11.59 -1.76
C LEU A 140 -3.69 -12.96 -1.31
N PHE A 141 -4.11 -13.44 -0.14
CA PHE A 141 -3.66 -14.72 0.42
C PHE A 141 -4.04 -15.95 -0.42
N PHE A 142 -5.10 -15.91 -1.22
CA PHE A 142 -5.50 -17.09 -2.00
C PHE A 142 -4.44 -17.51 -3.03
N VAL A 143 -3.70 -16.55 -3.57
CA VAL A 143 -2.80 -16.79 -4.70
C VAL A 143 -1.32 -16.60 -4.37
N HIS A 144 -0.99 -16.03 -3.20
CA HIS A 144 0.38 -15.62 -2.90
C HIS A 144 1.39 -16.78 -2.98
N ASP A 145 1.09 -17.91 -2.33
CA ASP A 145 2.02 -19.04 -2.27
C ASP A 145 2.09 -19.88 -3.56
N ARG A 146 1.34 -19.54 -4.62
CA ARG A 146 1.25 -20.39 -5.83
C ARG A 146 2.59 -20.55 -6.55
N HIS A 147 3.52 -19.63 -6.33
CA HIS A 147 4.89 -19.68 -6.85
C HIS A 147 5.94 -20.01 -5.77
N ASP A 148 5.54 -20.19 -4.51
CA ASP A 148 6.43 -20.37 -3.35
C ASP A 148 6.48 -21.83 -2.85
N GLY A 149 6.20 -22.79 -3.74
CA GLY A 149 6.30 -24.23 -3.45
C GLY A 149 5.12 -24.84 -2.68
N ASN A 150 4.07 -24.07 -2.40
CA ASN A 150 2.85 -24.59 -1.78
C ASN A 150 1.99 -25.34 -2.81
N LYS A 151 2.11 -26.67 -2.83
CA LYS A 151 1.41 -27.54 -3.78
C LYS A 151 -0.12 -27.36 -3.75
N GLU A 152 -0.69 -27.12 -2.58
CA GLU A 152 -2.14 -26.97 -2.44
C GLU A 152 -2.62 -25.61 -2.98
N ALA A 153 -1.87 -24.53 -2.74
CA ALA A 153 -2.15 -23.23 -3.35
C ALA A 153 -2.05 -23.29 -4.89
N ALA A 154 -1.01 -23.96 -5.41
CA ALA A 154 -0.85 -24.17 -6.85
C ALA A 154 -2.02 -24.97 -7.46
N ARG A 155 -2.48 -26.04 -6.79
CA ARG A 155 -3.64 -26.84 -7.25
C ARG A 155 -4.91 -26.00 -7.30
N ARG A 156 -5.21 -25.24 -6.24
CA ARG A 156 -6.41 -24.39 -6.19
C ARG A 156 -6.38 -23.29 -7.25
N TYR A 157 -5.20 -22.73 -7.51
CA TYR A 157 -5.04 -21.73 -8.55
C TYR A 157 -5.28 -22.33 -9.95
N LEU A 158 -4.78 -23.54 -10.23
CA LEU A 158 -5.02 -24.23 -11.49
C LEU A 158 -6.51 -24.60 -11.69
N GLU A 159 -7.17 -25.06 -10.61
CA GLU A 159 -8.62 -25.31 -10.63
C GLU A 159 -9.41 -24.04 -10.93
N TRP A 160 -9.01 -22.91 -10.36
CA TRP A 160 -9.58 -21.61 -10.70
C TRP A 160 -9.37 -21.26 -12.17
N GLU A 161 -8.13 -21.32 -12.69
CA GLU A 161 -7.80 -20.97 -14.09
C GLU A 161 -8.56 -21.83 -15.10
N THR A 162 -8.58 -23.15 -14.90
CA THR A 162 -9.28 -24.09 -15.81
C THR A 162 -10.80 -23.94 -15.75
N GLY A 163 -11.34 -23.45 -14.63
CA GLY A 163 -12.75 -23.13 -14.47
C GLY A 163 -13.20 -21.79 -15.07
N LEU A 164 -12.28 -20.92 -15.53
CA LEU A 164 -12.63 -19.59 -16.02
C LEU A 164 -13.44 -19.62 -17.31
N VAL A 165 -13.13 -20.52 -18.24
CA VAL A 165 -13.84 -20.60 -19.54
C VAL A 165 -15.32 -20.91 -19.35
N ALA A 166 -15.66 -21.75 -18.36
CA ALA A 166 -17.03 -22.09 -18.03
C ALA A 166 -17.81 -20.94 -17.37
N GLN A 167 -17.10 -19.92 -16.85
CA GLN A 167 -17.70 -18.74 -16.23
C GLN A 167 -18.01 -17.64 -17.25
N LEU A 168 -17.43 -17.71 -18.46
CA LEU A 168 -17.68 -16.72 -19.51
C LEU A 168 -19.13 -16.80 -19.99
N ASP A 169 -19.75 -15.63 -20.15
CA ASP A 169 -21.04 -15.54 -20.83
C ASP A 169 -20.89 -15.59 -22.37
N GLU A 170 -22.01 -15.62 -23.08
CA GLU A 170 -22.00 -15.70 -24.55
C GLU A 170 -21.43 -14.43 -25.22
N GLN A 171 -21.61 -13.25 -24.61
CA GLN A 171 -21.03 -12.02 -25.15
C GLN A 171 -19.50 -12.06 -25.04
N GLU A 172 -18.99 -12.49 -23.90
CA GLU A 172 -17.56 -12.61 -23.62
C GLU A 172 -16.88 -13.62 -24.55
N LYS A 173 -17.49 -14.80 -24.74
CA LYS A 173 -16.98 -15.81 -25.68
C LYS A 173 -16.87 -15.27 -27.10
N ASN A 174 -17.87 -14.50 -27.55
CA ASN A 174 -17.90 -13.93 -28.89
C ASN A 174 -16.86 -12.83 -29.13
N MET A 175 -16.19 -12.31 -28.08
CA MET A 175 -15.08 -11.36 -28.22
C MET A 175 -13.73 -12.03 -28.52
N PHE A 176 -13.64 -13.36 -28.42
CA PHE A 176 -12.43 -14.13 -28.72
C PHE A 176 -12.60 -14.84 -30.06
N SER A 177 -12.05 -14.28 -31.13
CA SER A 177 -11.78 -15.06 -32.36
C SER A 177 -10.50 -15.84 -32.15
N ILE A 178 -10.60 -17.16 -32.20
CA ILE A 178 -9.46 -18.07 -32.28
C ILE A 178 -9.35 -18.43 -33.76
N ASP A 179 -8.33 -17.92 -34.45
CA ASP A 179 -7.95 -18.35 -35.81
C ASP A 179 -7.22 -19.70 -35.78
#